data_AF-A0A0S7ZQU7-F1
#
_entry.id   AF-A0A0S7ZQU7-F1
#
_cell.length_a   1.000
_cell.length_b   1.000
_cell.length_c   1.000
_cell.angle_alpha   90.00
_cell.angle_beta   90.00
_cell.angle_gamma   90.00
#
_symmetry.space_group_name_H-M   'P 1'
#
loop_
_entity.id
_entity.type
_entity.pdbx_description
1 polymer ?
#
loop_
_entity_poly.entity_id
_entity_poly.type
_entity_poly.pdbx_seq_one_letter_code
_entity_poly.pdbx_strand_id
1 'polypeptide(L)'
;MLTGGLIWSGPGAAVSGRDAATAIATLGGRVLAVGSDRDIERLAGAGTMLIDLAGRRVVPGFLDAHTHFIAGGEELAGVALRDAATPSEFAGRIGRFAAEHVGEWVLGGTWDHELWGGELPRRDWIDSLTPETPVFVTRLDGHMSLANSKALELAGVTAGTLDPAGGAIVRYRDGRPTGILKDAAQSLVARVIPEPSEAELDRALQGAAQHALARGVTSITDMGSWEGMDAYRRAKTR
;
A
#
# COMPACT_ATOMS: atom_id res chain seq x y z
N MET A 1 2.59 -22.83 23.52
CA MET A 1 1.28 -22.61 24.15
C MET A 1 1.28 -21.25 24.82
N LEU A 2 0.12 -20.62 24.91
CA LEU A 2 -0.08 -19.32 25.51
C LEU A 2 -1.02 -19.50 26.71
N THR A 3 -0.68 -18.98 27.88
CA THR A 3 -1.41 -19.14 29.15
C THR A 3 -1.52 -17.81 29.90
N GLY A 4 -2.29 -17.76 30.99
CA GLY A 4 -2.34 -16.62 31.90
C GLY A 4 -3.05 -15.39 31.33
N GLY A 5 -3.93 -15.57 30.34
CA GLY A 5 -4.62 -14.47 29.65
C GLY A 5 -6.08 -14.76 29.37
N LEU A 6 -6.64 -14.10 28.35
CA LEU A 6 -7.98 -14.37 27.83
C LEU A 6 -7.89 -14.75 26.35
N ILE A 7 -8.50 -15.87 25.98
CA ILE A 7 -8.56 -16.34 24.60
C ILE A 7 -9.98 -16.17 24.08
N TRP A 8 -10.15 -15.30 23.08
CA TRP A 8 -11.38 -15.22 22.33
C TRP A 8 -11.22 -15.97 21.02
N SER A 9 -12.03 -17.00 20.78
CA SER A 9 -11.94 -17.87 19.60
C SER A 9 -12.97 -17.57 18.52
N GLY A 10 -13.75 -16.49 18.68
CA GLY A 10 -14.78 -16.07 17.71
C GLY A 10 -16.19 -15.98 18.28
N PRO A 11 -17.20 -15.77 17.41
CA PRO A 11 -18.61 -15.71 17.81
C PRO A 11 -19.05 -16.94 18.61
N GLY A 12 -19.77 -16.73 19.71
CA GLY A 12 -20.22 -17.77 20.64
C GLY A 12 -19.23 -18.13 21.74
N ALA A 13 -17.98 -17.66 21.69
CA ALA A 13 -17.02 -17.81 22.78
C ALA A 13 -17.30 -16.80 23.91
N ALA A 14 -17.17 -17.23 25.17
CA ALA A 14 -17.25 -16.35 26.32
C ALA A 14 -16.11 -15.31 26.29
N VAL A 15 -16.44 -14.04 26.52
CA VAL A 15 -15.49 -12.91 26.45
C VAL A 15 -14.89 -12.53 27.80
N SER A 16 -15.42 -13.07 28.89
CA SER A 16 -14.97 -12.90 30.27
C SER A 16 -15.68 -13.92 31.19
N GLY A 17 -15.29 -13.96 32.48
CA GLY A 17 -15.93 -14.81 33.48
C GLY A 17 -15.39 -16.24 33.50
N ARG A 18 -16.06 -17.12 34.26
CA ARG A 18 -15.60 -18.50 34.53
C ARG A 18 -15.56 -19.39 33.29
N ASP A 19 -16.37 -19.09 32.29
CA ASP A 19 -16.49 -19.87 31.07
C ASP A 19 -15.54 -19.38 29.96
N ALA A 20 -14.80 -18.28 30.19
CA ALA A 20 -13.81 -17.80 29.24
C ALA A 20 -12.56 -18.68 29.25
N ALA A 21 -12.07 -19.03 28.06
CA ALA A 21 -10.79 -19.72 27.93
C ALA A 21 -9.64 -18.78 28.32
N THR A 22 -8.66 -19.32 29.01
CA THR A 22 -7.48 -18.57 29.50
C THR A 22 -6.17 -19.00 28.84
N ALA A 23 -6.20 -20.12 28.10
CA ALA A 23 -5.05 -20.67 27.41
C ALA A 23 -5.37 -21.30 26.04
N ILE A 24 -4.34 -21.37 25.19
CA ILE A 24 -4.38 -21.99 23.87
C ILE A 24 -3.08 -22.75 23.57
N ALA A 25 -3.20 -23.98 23.09
CA ALA A 25 -2.10 -24.78 22.56
C ALA A 25 -2.10 -24.77 21.03
N THR A 26 -0.93 -24.61 20.43
CA THR A 26 -0.72 -24.71 18.99
C THR A 26 0.41 -25.69 18.69
N LEU A 27 0.30 -26.40 17.56
CA LEU A 27 1.31 -27.33 17.06
C LEU A 27 1.29 -27.32 15.54
N GLY A 28 2.45 -27.16 14.90
CA GLY A 28 2.56 -27.20 13.43
C GLY A 28 1.66 -26.19 12.70
N GLY A 29 1.50 -24.98 13.26
CA GLY A 29 0.64 -23.93 12.68
C GLY A 29 -0.87 -24.15 12.87
N ARG A 30 -1.29 -25.14 13.67
CA ARG A 30 -2.70 -25.43 13.96
C ARG A 30 -3.00 -25.25 15.44
N VAL A 31 -4.24 -24.89 15.75
CA VAL A 31 -4.76 -24.90 17.11
C VAL A 31 -5.01 -26.35 17.53
N LEU A 32 -4.37 -26.76 18.63
CA LEU A 32 -4.53 -28.09 19.21
C LEU A 32 -5.70 -28.11 20.21
N ALA A 33 -5.77 -27.10 21.08
CA ALA A 33 -6.82 -26.96 22.09
C ALA A 33 -6.93 -25.51 22.58
N VAL A 34 -8.13 -25.14 23.03
CA VAL A 34 -8.44 -23.87 23.70
C VAL A 34 -9.20 -24.20 24.98
N GLY A 35 -8.82 -23.62 26.11
CA GLY A 35 -9.44 -23.98 27.39
C GLY A 35 -8.86 -23.21 28.58
N SER A 36 -9.00 -23.79 29.78
CA SER A 36 -8.36 -23.25 30.99
C SER A 36 -6.85 -23.46 30.97
N ASP A 37 -6.10 -22.62 31.67
CA ASP A 37 -4.64 -22.77 31.85
C ASP A 37 -4.29 -24.19 32.29
N ARG A 38 -5.00 -24.71 33.31
CA ARG A 38 -4.78 -26.05 33.85
C ARG A 38 -4.95 -27.15 32.80
N ASP A 39 -5.96 -27.06 31.94
CA ASP A 39 -6.24 -28.12 30.97
C ASP A 39 -5.25 -28.05 29.80
N ILE A 40 -4.81 -26.85 29.41
CA ILE A 40 -3.82 -26.65 28.34
C ILE A 40 -2.40 -27.00 28.80
N GLU A 41 -2.01 -26.68 30.03
CA GLU A 41 -0.70 -27.01 30.59
C GLU A 41 -0.46 -28.53 30.66
N ARG A 42 -1.51 -29.34 30.82
CA ARG A 42 -1.42 -30.81 30.76
C ARG A 42 -0.98 -31.36 29.41
N LEU A 43 -1.11 -30.56 28.34
CA LEU A 43 -0.65 -30.92 27.00
C LEU A 43 0.86 -30.62 26.80
N ALA A 44 1.51 -29.97 27.76
CA ALA A 44 2.92 -29.60 27.64
C ALA A 44 3.83 -30.84 27.70
N GLY A 45 4.81 -30.89 26.80
CA GLY A 45 5.92 -31.83 26.82
C GLY A 45 7.27 -31.11 26.91
N ALA A 46 8.36 -31.87 26.92
CA ALA A 46 9.72 -31.32 27.10
C ALA A 46 10.13 -30.27 26.04
N GLY A 47 9.53 -30.29 24.84
CA GLY A 47 9.79 -29.31 23.77
C GLY A 47 8.77 -28.17 23.71
N THR A 48 7.84 -28.06 24.65
CA THR A 48 6.80 -27.05 24.61
C THR A 48 7.33 -25.69 25.05
N MET A 49 7.23 -24.69 24.16
CA MET A 49 7.43 -23.29 24.53
C MET A 49 6.17 -22.75 25.23
N LEU A 50 6.33 -22.24 26.45
CA LEU A 50 5.29 -21.57 27.23
C LEU A 50 5.44 -20.05 27.11
N ILE A 51 4.35 -19.36 26.81
CA ILE A 51 4.28 -17.89 26.75
C ILE A 51 3.20 -17.43 27.73
N ASP A 52 3.59 -16.74 28.80
CA ASP A 52 2.66 -16.09 29.72
C ASP A 52 2.14 -14.79 29.09
N LEU A 53 0.82 -14.67 28.99
CA LEU A 53 0.11 -13.52 28.45
C LEU A 53 0.03 -12.36 29.44
N ALA A 54 0.31 -12.58 30.74
CA ALA A 54 0.24 -11.56 31.79
C ALA A 54 -1.11 -10.80 31.78
N GLY A 55 -2.21 -11.54 31.66
CA GLY A 55 -3.58 -11.01 31.60
C GLY A 55 -3.98 -10.40 30.27
N ARG A 56 -3.11 -10.38 29.25
CA ARG A 56 -3.44 -9.89 27.90
C ARG A 56 -4.44 -10.81 27.19
N ARG A 57 -5.03 -10.28 26.13
CA ARG A 57 -6.01 -10.97 25.30
C ARG A 57 -5.41 -11.46 23.99
N VAL A 58 -5.74 -12.69 23.62
CA VAL A 58 -5.52 -13.26 22.29
C VAL A 58 -6.85 -13.27 21.55
N VAL A 59 -6.83 -12.82 20.30
CA VAL A 59 -7.95 -12.85 19.37
C VAL A 59 -7.50 -13.50 18.06
N PRO A 60 -8.41 -14.01 17.22
CA PRO A 60 -8.05 -14.45 15.87
C PRO A 60 -7.44 -13.27 15.12
N GLY A 61 -6.42 -13.56 14.31
CA GLY A 61 -5.91 -12.56 13.37
C GLY A 61 -7.01 -12.10 12.43
N PHE A 62 -6.99 -10.83 12.05
CA PHE A 62 -8.01 -10.27 11.17
C PHE A 62 -7.87 -10.85 9.76
N LEU A 63 -9.02 -11.01 9.12
CA LEU A 63 -9.15 -11.36 7.72
C LEU A 63 -9.73 -10.15 6.99
N ASP A 64 -9.00 -9.65 6.00
CA ASP A 64 -9.53 -8.65 5.08
C ASP A 64 -10.08 -9.33 3.83
N ALA A 65 -11.40 -9.29 3.67
CA ALA A 65 -12.09 -10.08 2.65
C ALA A 65 -12.04 -9.45 1.25
N HIS A 66 -11.52 -8.24 1.10
CA HIS A 66 -11.44 -7.56 -0.19
C HIS A 66 -10.34 -6.50 -0.21
N THR A 67 -9.24 -6.82 -0.89
CA THR A 67 -8.08 -5.95 -0.98
C THR A 67 -7.60 -5.83 -2.43
N HIS A 68 -6.92 -4.74 -2.75
CA HIS A 68 -5.99 -4.69 -3.89
C HIS A 68 -4.59 -4.72 -3.31
N PHE A 69 -4.13 -5.92 -2.92
CA PHE A 69 -3.05 -6.08 -1.96
C PHE A 69 -1.69 -5.70 -2.53
N ILE A 70 -1.36 -6.19 -3.74
CA ILE A 70 -0.12 -5.83 -4.43
C ILE A 70 -0.13 -4.35 -4.80
N ALA A 71 -1.24 -3.82 -5.33
CA ALA A 71 -1.36 -2.39 -5.64
C ALA A 71 -1.20 -1.50 -4.40
N GLY A 72 -1.72 -1.93 -3.24
CA GLY A 72 -1.46 -1.27 -1.96
C GLY A 72 0.02 -1.32 -1.57
N GLY A 73 0.72 -2.40 -1.90
CA GLY A 73 2.17 -2.51 -1.77
C GLY A 73 2.96 -1.57 -2.68
N GLU A 74 2.51 -1.40 -3.92
CA GLU A 74 3.08 -0.44 -4.88
C GLU A 74 2.89 1.00 -4.37
N GLU A 75 1.72 1.33 -3.83
CA GLU A 75 1.47 2.64 -3.22
C GLU A 75 2.35 2.88 -1.99
N LEU A 76 2.57 1.85 -1.15
CA LEU A 76 3.49 1.94 -0.01
C LEU A 76 4.96 2.11 -0.42
N ALA A 77 5.34 1.60 -1.60
CA ALA A 77 6.67 1.75 -2.17
C ALA A 77 6.86 3.07 -2.91
N GLY A 78 5.76 3.70 -3.35
CA GLY A 78 5.75 4.98 -4.03
C GLY A 78 6.08 6.17 -3.14
N VAL A 79 6.09 7.37 -3.74
CA VAL A 79 6.38 8.60 -2.99
C VAL A 79 5.21 8.97 -2.07
N ALA A 80 5.47 9.17 -0.78
CA ALA A 80 4.43 9.53 0.17
C ALA A 80 4.08 11.03 0.11
N LEU A 81 2.90 11.36 -0.44
CA LEU A 81 2.47 12.75 -0.65
C LEU A 81 1.14 13.11 0.05
N ARG A 82 0.48 12.15 0.70
CA ARG A 82 -0.88 12.32 1.27
C ARG A 82 -1.00 13.47 2.26
N ASP A 83 0.04 13.68 3.06
CA ASP A 83 0.10 14.63 4.17
C ASP A 83 0.99 15.85 3.88
N ALA A 84 1.50 16.00 2.66
CA ALA A 84 2.28 17.18 2.29
C ALA A 84 1.40 18.44 2.42
N ALA A 85 1.83 19.40 3.24
CA ALA A 85 1.00 20.54 3.63
C ALA A 85 1.36 21.84 2.88
N THR A 86 2.41 21.81 2.06
CA THR A 86 2.84 22.98 1.27
C THR A 86 3.34 22.57 -0.12
N PRO A 87 3.29 23.47 -1.12
CA PRO A 87 3.88 23.23 -2.44
C PRO A 87 5.37 22.86 -2.38
N SER A 88 6.13 23.50 -1.49
CA SER A 88 7.56 23.26 -1.31
C SER A 88 7.83 21.87 -0.75
N GLU A 89 7.05 21.45 0.25
CA GLU A 89 7.15 20.10 0.80
C GLU A 89 6.78 19.03 -0.23
N PHE A 90 5.67 19.22 -0.94
CA PHE A 90 5.22 18.33 -2.01
C PHE A 90 6.32 18.13 -3.07
N ALA A 91 6.86 19.23 -3.60
CA ALA A 91 7.93 19.19 -4.58
C ALA A 91 9.23 18.58 -4.02
N GLY A 92 9.60 18.94 -2.79
CA GLY A 92 10.80 18.44 -2.13
C GLY A 92 10.77 16.93 -1.85
N ARG A 93 9.60 16.37 -1.51
CA ARG A 93 9.42 14.92 -1.34
C ARG A 93 9.59 14.18 -2.67
N ILE A 94 9.01 14.70 -3.76
CA ILE A 94 9.19 14.16 -5.12
C ILE A 94 10.67 14.20 -5.53
N GLY A 95 11.34 15.33 -5.36
CA GLY A 95 12.75 15.48 -5.71
C GLY A 95 13.67 14.54 -4.93
N ARG A 96 13.43 14.36 -3.63
CA ARG A 96 14.19 13.42 -2.81
C ARG A 96 13.96 11.97 -3.25
N PHE A 97 12.70 11.59 -3.47
CA PHE A 97 12.37 10.26 -3.93
C PHE A 97 13.04 9.96 -5.28
N ALA A 98 13.00 10.90 -6.23
CA ALA A 98 13.66 10.78 -7.53
C ALA A 98 15.19 10.61 -7.42
N ALA A 99 15.82 11.28 -6.45
CA ALA A 99 17.26 11.17 -6.22
C ALA A 99 17.66 9.82 -5.60
N GLU A 100 16.77 9.19 -4.82
CA GLU A 100 16.98 7.88 -4.21
C GLU A 100 16.68 6.72 -5.18
N HIS A 101 15.87 6.96 -6.22
CA HIS A 101 15.37 5.97 -7.17
C HIS A 101 15.76 6.31 -8.62
N VAL A 102 17.08 6.46 -8.86
CA VAL A 102 17.60 6.88 -10.17
C VAL A 102 17.29 5.83 -11.24
N GLY A 103 16.68 6.28 -12.34
CA GLY A 103 16.31 5.43 -13.48
C GLY A 103 14.92 4.80 -13.37
N GLU A 104 14.23 5.00 -12.26
CA GLU A 104 12.85 4.55 -12.04
C GLU A 104 11.85 5.67 -12.33
N TRP A 105 10.57 5.32 -12.48
CA TRP A 105 9.49 6.30 -12.47
C TRP A 105 9.14 6.68 -11.04
N VAL A 106 8.85 7.97 -10.79
CA VAL A 106 8.25 8.39 -9.52
C VAL A 106 6.73 8.23 -9.63
N LEU A 107 6.21 7.21 -8.97
CA LEU A 107 4.81 6.79 -8.98
C LEU A 107 4.18 6.82 -7.57
N GLY A 108 2.88 6.48 -7.51
CA GLY A 108 2.06 6.50 -6.31
C GLY A 108 1.58 7.91 -5.97
N GLY A 109 1.53 8.22 -4.69
CA GLY A 109 1.29 9.59 -4.22
C GLY A 109 0.15 9.66 -3.23
N THR A 110 -1.08 9.77 -3.74
CA THR A 110 -2.30 10.16 -3.02
C THR A 110 -2.30 11.59 -2.47
N TRP A 111 -1.69 12.51 -3.22
CA TRP A 111 -1.60 13.91 -2.81
C TRP A 111 -2.96 14.62 -2.68
N ASP A 112 -2.98 15.69 -1.89
CA ASP A 112 -4.18 16.47 -1.61
C ASP A 112 -3.91 17.97 -1.56
N HIS A 113 -4.26 18.64 -2.66
CA HIS A 113 -4.02 20.08 -2.81
C HIS A 113 -4.86 20.95 -1.89
N GLU A 114 -5.91 20.42 -1.26
CA GLU A 114 -6.69 21.13 -0.25
C GLU A 114 -5.84 21.44 1.00
N LEU A 115 -4.81 20.63 1.28
CA LEU A 115 -3.91 20.84 2.42
C LEU A 115 -3.07 22.11 2.30
N TRP A 116 -2.91 22.66 1.09
CA TRP A 116 -2.18 23.90 0.83
C TRP A 116 -3.04 24.99 0.16
N GLY A 117 -4.37 24.95 0.37
CA GLY A 117 -5.27 26.02 -0.04
C GLY A 117 -5.85 25.89 -1.45
N GLY A 118 -5.86 24.69 -2.03
CA GLY A 118 -6.61 24.38 -3.24
C GLY A 118 -5.89 24.75 -4.56
N GLU A 119 -4.65 25.21 -4.51
CA GLU A 119 -3.85 25.42 -5.72
C GLU A 119 -3.42 24.07 -6.32
N LEU A 120 -3.85 23.77 -7.55
CA LEU A 120 -3.37 22.56 -8.22
C LEU A 120 -1.86 22.61 -8.46
N PRO A 121 -1.13 21.50 -8.20
CA PRO A 121 0.30 21.46 -8.48
C PRO A 121 0.53 21.50 -9.99
N ARG A 122 1.76 21.81 -10.37
CA ARG A 122 2.15 21.98 -11.77
C ARG A 122 3.55 21.45 -12.00
N ARG A 123 3.86 21.04 -13.22
CA ARG A 123 5.15 20.45 -13.60
C ARG A 123 6.35 21.36 -13.27
N ASP A 124 6.17 22.68 -13.36
CA ASP A 124 7.18 23.68 -13.02
C ASP A 124 7.60 23.65 -11.55
N TRP A 125 6.80 23.04 -10.66
CA TRP A 125 7.18 22.84 -9.25
C TRP A 125 8.24 21.75 -9.08
N ILE A 126 8.31 20.80 -10.01
CA ILE A 126 9.10 19.56 -9.86
C ILE A 126 10.10 19.32 -10.98
N ASP A 127 9.98 20.00 -12.13
CA ASP A 127 10.85 19.80 -13.30
C ASP A 127 12.33 20.00 -12.96
N SER A 128 12.68 21.05 -12.20
CA SER A 128 14.08 21.31 -11.81
C SER A 128 14.64 20.31 -10.80
N LEU A 129 13.76 19.60 -10.08
CA LEU A 129 14.12 18.57 -9.11
C LEU A 129 14.17 17.17 -9.75
N THR A 130 13.58 16.99 -10.93
CA THR A 130 13.42 15.71 -11.61
C THR A 130 13.75 15.78 -13.11
N PRO A 131 14.89 16.39 -13.51
CA PRO A 131 15.15 16.72 -14.92
C PRO A 131 15.15 15.50 -15.85
N GLU A 132 15.70 14.38 -15.38
CA GLU A 132 15.79 13.13 -16.16
C GLU A 132 14.84 12.03 -15.67
N THR A 133 14.16 12.24 -14.54
CA THR A 133 13.31 11.24 -13.89
C THR A 133 11.86 11.50 -14.25
N PRO A 134 11.15 10.60 -14.93
CA PRO A 134 9.73 10.78 -15.20
C PRO A 134 8.92 10.67 -13.90
N VAL A 135 8.01 11.63 -13.70
CA VAL A 135 7.11 11.68 -12.54
C VAL A 135 5.68 11.58 -13.01
N PHE A 136 4.91 10.67 -12.41
CA PHE A 136 3.46 10.57 -12.60
C PHE A 136 2.79 10.17 -11.29
N VAL A 137 2.32 11.17 -10.54
CA VAL A 137 1.77 10.96 -9.18
C VAL A 137 0.29 11.29 -9.11
N THR A 138 -0.49 10.42 -8.49
CA THR A 138 -1.96 10.46 -8.50
C THR A 138 -2.53 11.14 -7.27
N ARG A 139 -3.64 11.87 -7.45
CA ARG A 139 -4.41 12.50 -6.38
C ARG A 139 -5.11 11.44 -5.54
N LEU A 140 -5.38 11.74 -4.27
CA LEU A 140 -6.10 10.87 -3.33
C LEU A 140 -7.41 10.25 -3.85
N ASP A 141 -8.11 10.89 -4.79
CA ASP A 141 -9.40 10.44 -5.33
C ASP A 141 -9.26 9.63 -6.64
N GLY A 142 -8.04 9.48 -7.17
CA GLY A 142 -7.78 8.77 -8.42
C GLY A 142 -8.19 9.50 -9.70
N HIS A 143 -8.77 10.71 -9.61
CA HIS A 143 -9.34 11.41 -10.77
C HIS A 143 -8.40 12.44 -11.40
N MET A 144 -7.23 12.66 -10.80
CA MET A 144 -6.21 13.58 -11.32
C MET A 144 -4.81 13.04 -11.06
N SER A 145 -3.90 13.25 -12.01
CA SER A 145 -2.47 12.98 -11.82
C SER A 145 -1.62 14.15 -12.27
N LEU A 146 -0.47 14.33 -11.64
CA LEU A 146 0.56 15.28 -12.03
C LEU A 146 1.67 14.55 -12.78
N ALA A 147 1.88 14.93 -14.04
CA ALA A 147 3.02 14.53 -14.87
C ALA A 147 4.05 15.67 -14.96
N ASN A 148 5.34 15.38 -14.77
CA ASN A 148 6.40 16.35 -15.06
C ASN A 148 6.66 16.46 -16.57
N SER A 149 7.54 17.38 -16.98
CA SER A 149 7.88 17.58 -18.40
C SER A 149 8.45 16.31 -19.05
N LYS A 150 9.27 15.53 -18.34
CA LYS A 150 9.84 14.28 -18.84
C LYS A 150 8.77 13.22 -19.13
N ALA A 151 7.82 13.02 -18.21
CA ALA A 151 6.71 12.08 -18.40
C ALA A 151 5.79 12.51 -19.57
N LEU A 152 5.49 13.80 -19.71
CA LEU A 152 4.72 14.33 -20.84
C LEU A 152 5.43 14.13 -22.18
N GLU A 153 6.75 14.33 -22.23
CA GLU A 153 7.58 14.10 -23.41
C GLU A 153 7.54 12.64 -23.84
N LEU A 154 7.77 11.70 -22.91
CA LEU A 154 7.71 10.25 -23.18
C LEU A 154 6.32 9.84 -23.71
N ALA A 155 5.27 10.47 -23.20
CA ALA A 155 3.88 10.23 -23.61
C ALA A 155 3.49 10.88 -24.94
N GLY A 156 4.32 11.78 -25.48
CA GLY A 156 4.01 12.57 -26.67
C GLY A 156 2.91 13.62 -26.44
N VAL A 157 2.72 14.07 -25.19
CA VAL A 157 1.69 15.07 -24.84
C VAL A 157 2.26 16.48 -25.04
N THR A 158 1.64 17.23 -25.94
CA THR A 158 2.07 18.58 -26.35
C THR A 158 0.94 19.59 -26.19
N ALA A 159 1.21 20.87 -26.51
CA ALA A 159 0.16 21.90 -26.56
C ALA A 159 -0.92 21.60 -27.63
N GLY A 160 -0.59 20.84 -28.67
CA GLY A 160 -1.52 20.44 -29.73
C GLY A 160 -2.29 19.14 -29.43
N THR A 161 -1.96 18.42 -28.36
CA THR A 161 -2.69 17.21 -27.98
C THR A 161 -4.11 17.58 -27.56
N LEU A 162 -5.11 16.96 -28.18
CA LEU A 162 -6.51 17.17 -27.84
C LEU A 162 -6.88 16.47 -26.54
N ASP A 163 -7.90 16.98 -25.86
CA ASP A 163 -8.50 16.30 -24.71
C ASP A 163 -9.23 15.02 -25.18
N PRO A 164 -9.00 13.86 -24.54
CA PRO A 164 -9.73 12.65 -24.87
C PRO A 164 -11.18 12.73 -24.36
N ALA A 165 -12.07 11.93 -24.95
CA ALA A 165 -13.43 11.79 -24.43
C ALA A 165 -13.40 11.34 -22.96
N GLY A 166 -14.11 12.05 -22.09
CA GLY A 166 -14.16 11.75 -20.66
C GLY A 166 -12.90 12.12 -19.87
N GLY A 167 -12.05 13.01 -20.39
CA GLY A 167 -10.88 13.51 -19.67
C GLY A 167 -10.45 14.90 -20.14
N ALA A 168 -9.53 15.53 -19.40
CA ALA A 168 -9.03 16.86 -19.73
C ALA A 168 -7.55 17.02 -19.38
N ILE A 169 -6.81 17.71 -20.25
CA ILE A 169 -5.43 18.17 -19.99
C ILE A 169 -5.52 19.62 -19.50
N VAL A 170 -5.11 19.89 -18.27
CA VAL A 170 -5.07 21.27 -17.78
C VAL A 170 -3.91 21.99 -18.45
N ARG A 171 -4.17 23.19 -18.98
CA ARG A 171 -3.20 23.99 -19.74
C ARG A 171 -3.02 25.37 -19.13
N TYR A 172 -1.85 25.95 -19.31
CA TYR A 172 -1.63 27.38 -19.08
C TYR A 172 -2.35 28.19 -20.16
N ARG A 173 -2.34 29.53 -20.00
CA ARG A 173 -2.91 30.47 -20.99
C ARG A 173 -2.29 30.36 -22.38
N ASP A 174 -1.04 29.91 -22.47
CA ASP A 174 -0.32 29.73 -23.73
C ASP A 174 -0.58 28.36 -24.39
N GLY A 175 -1.47 27.54 -23.82
CA GLY A 175 -1.83 26.22 -24.32
C GLY A 175 -0.89 25.09 -23.93
N ARG A 176 0.25 25.36 -23.27
CA ARG A 176 1.12 24.29 -22.79
C ARG A 176 0.45 23.50 -21.66
N PRO A 177 0.59 22.16 -21.61
CA PRO A 177 0.11 21.37 -20.47
C PRO A 177 0.78 21.79 -19.16
N THR A 178 -0.01 21.92 -18.08
CA THR A 178 0.53 22.16 -16.73
C THR A 178 1.09 20.91 -16.08
N GLY A 179 0.84 19.74 -16.66
CA GLY A 179 1.11 18.44 -16.03
C GLY A 179 -0.10 17.80 -15.38
N ILE A 180 -1.18 18.55 -15.11
CA ILE A 180 -2.41 17.97 -14.53
C ILE A 180 -3.25 17.32 -15.63
N LEU A 181 -3.49 16.02 -15.47
CA LEU A 181 -4.33 15.19 -16.33
C LEU A 181 -5.52 14.67 -15.52
N LYS A 182 -6.74 14.87 -16.03
CA LYS A 182 -7.98 14.46 -15.37
C LYS A 182 -8.63 13.27 -16.07
N ASP A 183 -9.12 12.32 -15.29
CA ASP A 183 -9.90 11.16 -15.74
C ASP A 183 -9.24 10.44 -16.94
N ALA A 184 -9.90 10.32 -18.09
CA ALA A 184 -9.38 9.60 -19.26
C ALA A 184 -8.04 10.17 -19.78
N ALA A 185 -7.72 11.44 -19.51
CA ALA A 185 -6.45 12.03 -19.92
C ALA A 185 -5.24 11.42 -19.20
N GLN A 186 -5.44 10.83 -18.02
CA GLN A 186 -4.37 10.12 -17.28
C GLN A 186 -3.80 8.96 -18.12
N SER A 187 -4.64 8.31 -18.94
CA SER A 187 -4.23 7.20 -19.82
C SER A 187 -3.23 7.60 -20.90
N LEU A 188 -3.12 8.91 -21.22
CA LEU A 188 -2.12 9.39 -22.18
C LEU A 188 -0.69 9.16 -21.67
N VAL A 189 -0.48 9.29 -20.36
CA VAL A 189 0.81 9.05 -19.71
C VAL A 189 0.91 7.64 -19.16
N ALA A 190 -0.15 7.10 -18.55
CA ALA A 190 -0.11 5.76 -17.95
C ALA A 190 0.35 4.68 -18.94
N ARG A 191 -0.02 4.78 -20.22
CA ARG A 191 0.36 3.82 -21.27
C ARG A 191 1.86 3.72 -21.58
N VAL A 192 2.67 4.70 -21.16
CA VAL A 192 4.13 4.70 -21.40
C VAL A 192 4.92 4.39 -20.13
N ILE A 193 4.23 4.14 -19.02
CA ILE A 193 4.85 3.63 -17.80
C ILE A 193 5.18 2.15 -18.05
N PRO A 194 6.44 1.71 -17.84
CA PRO A 194 6.78 0.31 -17.93
C PRO A 194 5.98 -0.53 -16.93
N GLU A 195 5.61 -1.74 -17.34
CA GLU A 195 5.08 -2.72 -16.40
C GLU A 195 6.11 -3.01 -15.29
N PRO A 196 5.65 -3.22 -14.04
CA PRO A 196 6.55 -3.51 -12.94
C PRO A 196 7.30 -4.83 -13.18
N SER A 197 8.60 -4.82 -12.89
CA SER A 197 9.43 -6.02 -12.89
C SER A 197 9.00 -6.99 -11.78
N GLU A 198 9.41 -8.25 -11.92
CA GLU A 198 9.16 -9.26 -10.87
C GLU A 198 9.71 -8.84 -9.49
N ALA A 199 10.87 -8.16 -9.48
CA ALA A 199 11.49 -7.66 -8.26
C ALA A 199 10.68 -6.52 -7.61
N GLU A 200 10.05 -5.66 -8.40
CA GLU A 200 9.15 -4.62 -7.90
C GLU A 200 7.87 -5.23 -7.31
N LEU A 201 7.25 -6.18 -8.01
CA LEU A 201 6.07 -6.89 -7.50
C LEU A 201 6.36 -7.66 -6.21
N ASP A 202 7.52 -8.32 -6.12
CA ASP A 202 7.94 -9.01 -4.90
C ASP A 202 8.15 -8.03 -3.73
N ARG A 203 8.76 -6.86 -4.00
CA ARG A 203 8.93 -5.81 -2.98
C ARG A 203 7.58 -5.25 -2.52
N ALA A 204 6.67 -4.98 -3.45
CA ALA A 204 5.32 -4.49 -3.16
C ALA A 204 4.56 -5.49 -2.28
N LEU A 205 4.54 -6.77 -2.67
CA LEU A 205 3.89 -7.83 -1.88
C LEU A 205 4.48 -7.92 -0.47
N GLN A 206 5.81 -7.87 -0.35
CA GLN A 206 6.49 -7.92 0.94
C GLN A 206 6.14 -6.71 1.83
N GLY A 207 6.12 -5.51 1.26
CA GLY A 207 5.74 -4.28 1.95
C GLY A 207 4.28 -4.32 2.43
N ALA A 208 3.36 -4.74 1.56
CA ALA A 208 1.96 -4.94 1.91
C ALA A 208 1.78 -5.98 3.03
N ALA A 209 2.47 -7.12 2.96
CA ALA A 209 2.43 -8.15 4.00
C ALA A 209 2.91 -7.63 5.35
N GLN A 210 4.03 -6.90 5.40
CA GLN A 210 4.52 -6.28 6.63
C GLN A 210 3.53 -5.25 7.19
N HIS A 211 2.94 -4.42 6.32
CA HIS A 211 1.95 -3.42 6.70
C HIS A 211 0.70 -4.06 7.32
N ALA A 212 0.21 -5.13 6.71
CA ALA A 212 -0.96 -5.89 7.15
C ALA A 212 -0.71 -6.59 8.49
N LEU A 213 0.41 -7.31 8.62
CA LEU A 213 0.79 -8.02 9.84
C LEU A 213 0.97 -7.07 11.03
N ALA A 214 1.56 -5.89 10.81
CA ALA A 214 1.69 -4.86 11.85
C ALA A 214 0.34 -4.35 12.40
N ARG A 215 -0.76 -4.57 11.66
CA ARG A 215 -2.15 -4.22 12.04
C ARG A 215 -2.97 -5.44 12.46
N GLY A 216 -2.34 -6.60 12.59
CA GLY A 216 -3.00 -7.84 12.98
C GLY A 216 -3.82 -8.50 11.85
N VAL A 217 -3.68 -8.05 10.60
CA VAL A 217 -4.28 -8.72 9.44
C VAL A 217 -3.37 -9.88 9.03
N THR A 218 -3.91 -11.08 9.07
CA THR A 218 -3.16 -12.35 8.86
C THR A 218 -3.66 -13.14 7.67
N SER A 219 -4.74 -12.69 7.04
CA SER A 219 -5.32 -13.29 5.84
C SER A 219 -5.99 -12.22 5.02
N ILE A 220 -5.87 -12.31 3.70
CA ILE A 220 -6.46 -11.38 2.75
C ILE A 220 -7.11 -12.13 1.60
N THR A 221 -8.06 -11.48 0.94
CA THR A 221 -8.48 -11.82 -0.42
C THR A 221 -8.01 -10.71 -1.35
N ASP A 222 -7.12 -11.04 -2.29
CA ASP A 222 -6.59 -10.07 -3.26
C ASP A 222 -7.40 -10.07 -4.56
N MET A 223 -7.83 -8.88 -4.96
CA MET A 223 -8.46 -8.58 -6.24
C MET A 223 -7.37 -8.16 -7.24
N GLY A 224 -6.52 -9.14 -7.57
CA GLY A 224 -5.30 -8.95 -8.37
C GLY A 224 -5.42 -9.42 -9.82
N SER A 225 -4.28 -9.37 -10.51
CA SER A 225 -4.10 -9.87 -11.88
C SER A 225 -3.35 -11.21 -11.91
N TRP A 226 -3.18 -11.78 -13.10
CA TRP A 226 -2.39 -13.00 -13.29
C TRP A 226 -0.91 -12.79 -12.97
N GLU A 227 -0.35 -11.64 -13.32
CA GLU A 227 1.02 -11.24 -13.02
C GLU A 227 1.23 -11.14 -11.50
N GLY A 228 0.25 -10.59 -10.79
CA GLY A 228 0.23 -10.57 -9.33
C GLY A 228 0.25 -11.98 -8.71
N MET A 229 -0.45 -12.95 -9.33
CA MET A 229 -0.44 -14.34 -8.89
C MET A 229 0.98 -14.96 -8.88
N ASP A 230 1.84 -14.57 -9.82
CA ASP A 230 3.21 -15.08 -9.88
C ASP A 230 4.09 -14.56 -8.73
N ALA A 231 3.87 -13.33 -8.26
CA ALA A 231 4.52 -12.82 -7.05
C ALA A 231 4.18 -13.68 -5.82
N TYR A 232 2.91 -14.06 -5.65
CA TYR A 232 2.50 -14.98 -4.57
C TYR A 232 3.13 -16.36 -4.70
N ARG A 233 3.25 -16.90 -5.92
CA ARG A 233 3.90 -18.20 -6.16
C ARG A 233 5.37 -18.15 -5.77
N ARG A 234 6.09 -17.11 -6.17
CA ARG A 234 7.50 -16.91 -5.77
C ARG A 234 7.64 -16.77 -4.26
N ALA A 235 6.80 -15.97 -3.61
CA ALA A 235 6.82 -15.77 -2.15
C ALA A 235 6.58 -17.07 -1.37
N LYS A 236 5.71 -17.96 -1.86
CA LYS A 236 5.44 -19.27 -1.21
C LYS A 236 6.63 -20.22 -1.21
N THR A 237 7.57 -20.05 -2.14
CA THR A 237 8.74 -20.94 -2.29
C THR A 237 9.98 -20.47 -1.53
N ARG A 238 9.92 -19.31 -0.89
CA ARG A 238 10.98 -18.75 -0.02
C ARG A 238 10.74 -19.14 1.43
#